data_AF-A0A484GNZ8-F1
#
_entry.id   AF-A0A484GNZ8-F1
#
_cell.length_a   1.000
_cell.length_b   1.000
_cell.length_c   1.000
_cell.angle_alpha   90.00
_cell.angle_beta   90.00
_cell.angle_gamma   90.00
#
_symmetry.space_group_name_H-M   'P 1'
#
loop_
_entity.id
_entity.type
_entity.pdbx_description
1 polymer ?
#
loop_
_entity_poly.entity_id
_entity_poly.type
_entity_poly.pdbx_seq_one_letter_code
_entity_poly.pdbx_strand_id
1 'polypeptide(L)'
;MDPLGAPSQFVDVDTLPSWGNSCEEQLTTSDTAAETYQEETIRSPFLYNKDINGKVVLWKGDVALLNCTAIVNTSNESLTDKNPVSESIFMLAGPDLKEDLQKLRGCRTGEAKLTKGFNLAARFIIHTVGPKYKSRYRTAAESSLYSCYRNVLQLAKEQSMSSVGFCVINSAKRGYPLEDATHIALRTVRRFLEIHGETIEKVVFAVSELEEATYRKLLPLYFPRSLKEESCSLPYLPADIGNAEGEPVVPERQIRISEKPGAPEDNQEEEDEGLGVDLSFIGSHAFARMEGDIDKQRRLILQGQLSEAALQKQHQRNYNRWLCQARSEDLSDIASLKALYQTGVDNCGRTVMVVVGRNIPVTLIDMDKALLYFIHVMDHIAVKEYVLVYFHTLTSEYNHLDSDFLKKLYDVVDVKYKRNLKAVYFVHPTFRSKVSTWFFTTFSVSGLKDKIHHVDSLHQLFSAISPEQIDFPPFVLEYDARENGPYYTSYPPSPDL
;
A
#
# COMPACT_ATOMS: atom_id res chain seq x y z
N MET A 1 -40.02 3.77 -31.71
CA MET A 1 -41.37 3.96 -31.14
C MET A 1 -41.81 2.63 -30.55
N ASP A 2 -42.13 2.60 -29.25
CA ASP A 2 -42.87 1.47 -28.68
C ASP A 2 -44.20 1.28 -29.42
N PRO A 3 -44.74 0.06 -29.52
CA PRO A 3 -46.02 -0.21 -30.18
C PRO A 3 -47.22 0.49 -29.50
N LEU A 4 -47.01 1.19 -28.38
CA LEU A 4 -48.02 1.91 -27.60
C LEU A 4 -47.86 3.45 -27.65
N GLY A 5 -46.92 4.00 -28.43
CA GLY A 5 -46.81 5.45 -28.63
C GLY A 5 -46.35 6.27 -27.42
N ALA A 6 -45.83 5.64 -26.37
CA ALA A 6 -45.16 6.33 -25.28
C ALA A 6 -43.79 6.85 -25.76
N PRO A 7 -43.39 8.10 -25.41
CA PRO A 7 -42.04 8.57 -25.71
C PRO A 7 -41.04 7.68 -24.98
N SER A 8 -40.02 7.19 -25.70
CA SER A 8 -38.94 6.41 -25.11
C SER A 8 -38.25 7.26 -24.05
N GLN A 9 -38.16 6.74 -22.82
CA GLN A 9 -37.52 7.43 -21.68
C GLN A 9 -36.00 7.45 -21.77
N PHE A 10 -35.41 7.01 -22.89
CA PHE A 10 -33.98 6.92 -23.11
C PHE A 10 -33.57 7.70 -24.36
N VAL A 11 -32.30 8.11 -24.38
CA VAL A 11 -31.66 8.84 -25.47
C VAL A 11 -30.89 7.85 -26.34
N ASP A 12 -31.21 7.86 -27.64
CA ASP A 12 -30.55 7.01 -28.61
C ASP A 12 -29.22 7.62 -29.08
N VAL A 13 -28.12 6.89 -28.88
CA VAL A 13 -26.76 7.26 -29.27
C VAL A 13 -26.62 7.50 -30.78
N ASP A 14 -27.53 6.95 -31.58
CA ASP A 14 -27.57 7.19 -33.03
C ASP A 14 -28.16 8.52 -33.45
N THR A 15 -28.97 9.12 -32.57
CA THR A 15 -29.52 10.47 -32.81
C THR A 15 -28.56 11.59 -32.43
N LEU A 16 -27.49 11.28 -31.68
CA LEU A 16 -26.56 12.27 -31.18
C LEU A 16 -25.56 12.73 -32.27
N PRO A 17 -25.31 14.05 -32.40
CA PRO A 17 -24.38 14.57 -33.38
C PRO A 17 -22.95 14.18 -33.03
N SER A 18 -22.28 13.52 -33.97
CA SER A 18 -20.86 13.21 -33.86
C SER A 18 -20.00 14.47 -33.95
N TRP A 19 -18.87 14.51 -33.26
CA TRP A 19 -17.94 15.63 -33.24
C TRP A 19 -17.48 16.03 -34.65
N GLY A 20 -17.28 15.05 -35.53
CA GLY A 20 -16.95 15.28 -36.94
C GLY A 20 -18.02 16.03 -37.74
N ASN A 21 -19.29 15.99 -37.32
CA ASN A 21 -20.43 16.58 -38.03
C ASN A 21 -20.86 17.94 -37.45
N SER A 22 -20.45 18.28 -36.23
CA SER A 22 -20.88 19.50 -35.52
C SER A 22 -20.26 20.81 -36.05
N CYS A 23 -19.69 20.82 -37.26
CA CYS A 23 -18.89 21.93 -37.78
C CYS A 23 -19.00 22.14 -39.30
N GLU A 24 -20.20 22.35 -39.83
CA GLU A 24 -20.37 22.99 -41.15
C GLU A 24 -20.93 24.42 -41.08
N GLU A 25 -21.45 24.90 -39.94
CA GLU A 25 -22.26 26.14 -39.92
C GLU A 25 -21.58 27.44 -39.44
N GLN A 26 -20.30 27.45 -39.09
CA GLN A 26 -19.66 28.71 -38.66
C GLN A 26 -18.23 28.81 -39.19
N LEU A 27 -18.08 29.24 -40.46
CA LEU A 27 -16.93 29.98 -41.00
C LEU A 27 -17.22 30.39 -42.47
N THR A 28 -18.36 31.01 -42.72
CA THR A 28 -18.57 31.86 -43.90
C THR A 28 -18.50 33.31 -43.45
N THR A 29 -17.31 33.90 -43.47
CA THR A 29 -16.99 35.27 -43.94
C THR A 29 -15.59 35.66 -43.49
N SER A 30 -14.84 36.25 -44.44
CA SER A 30 -13.61 37.05 -44.29
C SER A 30 -12.39 36.38 -43.64
N ASP A 31 -11.45 35.89 -44.45
CA ASP A 31 -10.36 36.77 -44.89
C ASP A 31 -9.45 36.13 -45.93
N THR A 32 -9.26 36.90 -47.00
CA THR A 32 -8.26 36.72 -48.04
C THR A 32 -6.95 37.29 -47.51
N ALA A 33 -6.02 36.43 -47.10
CA ALA A 33 -4.62 36.81 -46.99
C ALA A 33 -3.76 35.57 -47.26
N ALA A 34 -3.18 35.55 -48.45
CA ALA A 34 -2.10 34.64 -48.80
C ALA A 34 -0.86 35.05 -48.01
N GLU A 35 -0.42 34.22 -47.07
CA GLU A 35 0.95 34.27 -46.56
C GLU A 35 1.57 32.87 -46.60
N THR A 36 2.50 32.75 -47.54
CA THR A 36 3.45 31.66 -47.71
C THR A 36 4.36 31.61 -46.49
N TYR A 37 4.17 30.64 -45.60
CA TYR A 37 5.14 30.32 -44.55
C TYR A 37 5.79 28.97 -44.83
N GLN A 38 7.12 28.99 -44.75
CA GLN A 38 8.05 27.92 -45.08
C GLN A 38 7.84 26.73 -44.14
N GLU A 39 7.85 25.53 -44.73
CA GLU A 39 7.77 24.23 -44.07
C GLU A 39 8.99 23.96 -43.18
N GLU A 40 8.88 24.22 -41.88
CA GLU A 40 9.48 23.36 -40.86
C GLU A 40 8.33 22.62 -40.18
N THR A 41 8.01 21.42 -40.68
CA THR A 41 6.86 20.63 -40.28
C THR A 41 6.98 20.10 -38.84
N ILE A 42 6.70 20.94 -37.84
CA ILE A 42 6.34 20.47 -36.50
C ILE A 42 4.95 19.84 -36.63
N ARG A 43 4.89 18.53 -36.84
CA ARG A 43 3.63 17.80 -36.92
C ARG A 43 2.96 17.80 -35.55
N SER A 44 1.67 18.15 -35.51
CA SER A 44 0.87 18.01 -34.29
C SER A 44 0.94 16.55 -33.80
N PRO A 45 1.07 16.30 -32.48
CA PRO A 45 1.05 14.95 -31.94
C PRO A 45 -0.31 14.25 -32.13
N PHE A 46 -1.37 15.00 -32.46
CA PHE A 46 -2.69 14.52 -32.80
C PHE A 46 -3.07 15.01 -34.20
N LEU A 47 -2.97 14.13 -35.19
CA LEU A 47 -3.28 14.43 -36.58
C LEU A 47 -4.79 14.48 -36.82
N TYR A 48 -5.23 15.24 -37.81
CA TYR A 48 -6.60 15.14 -38.32
C TYR A 48 -6.93 13.70 -38.74
N ASN A 49 -7.98 13.13 -38.14
CA ASN A 49 -8.50 11.81 -38.52
C ASN A 49 -10.04 11.83 -38.51
N LYS A 50 -10.63 11.72 -39.71
CA LYS A 50 -12.08 11.76 -39.90
C LYS A 50 -12.79 10.61 -39.20
N ASP A 51 -12.21 9.41 -39.23
CA ASP A 51 -12.82 8.21 -38.66
C ASP A 51 -12.90 8.30 -37.13
N ILE A 52 -11.84 8.80 -36.49
CA ILE A 52 -11.81 9.00 -35.03
C ILE A 52 -12.81 10.09 -34.63
N ASN A 53 -12.84 11.21 -35.35
CA ASN A 53 -13.77 12.30 -35.09
C ASN A 53 -15.24 11.87 -35.25
N GLY A 54 -15.51 10.92 -36.15
CA GLY A 54 -16.83 10.32 -36.35
C GLY A 54 -17.32 9.48 -35.17
N LYS A 55 -16.41 9.01 -34.31
CA LYS A 55 -16.72 8.14 -33.17
C LYS A 55 -16.95 8.90 -31.87
N VAL A 56 -16.47 10.13 -31.76
CA VAL A 56 -16.58 10.92 -30.53
C VAL A 56 -17.85 11.75 -30.54
N VAL A 57 -18.60 11.71 -29.44
CA VAL A 57 -19.81 12.51 -29.24
C VAL A 57 -19.67 13.30 -27.95
N LEU A 58 -19.92 14.60 -27.99
CA LEU A 58 -20.09 15.43 -26.79
C LEU A 58 -21.59 15.63 -26.58
N TRP A 59 -22.10 15.22 -25.42
CA TRP A 59 -23.53 15.33 -25.11
C TRP A 59 -23.74 15.91 -23.72
N LYS A 60 -24.62 16.92 -23.63
CA LYS A 60 -25.06 17.47 -22.36
C LYS A 60 -26.29 16.74 -21.86
N GLY A 61 -26.17 16.04 -20.74
CA GLY A 61 -27.29 15.36 -20.10
C GLY A 61 -26.86 14.26 -19.13
N ASP A 62 -27.85 13.53 -18.62
CA ASP A 62 -27.63 12.44 -17.67
C ASP A 62 -27.20 11.15 -18.37
N VAL A 63 -26.00 10.68 -18.06
CA VAL A 63 -25.41 9.46 -18.64
C VAL A 63 -26.32 8.23 -18.48
N ALA A 64 -27.15 8.18 -17.44
CA ALA A 64 -28.02 7.04 -17.17
C ALA A 64 -29.14 6.85 -18.21
N LEU A 65 -29.45 7.89 -18.99
CA LEU A 65 -30.48 7.85 -20.05
C LEU A 65 -29.94 7.33 -21.40
N LEU A 66 -28.62 7.17 -21.55
CA LEU A 66 -28.02 6.76 -22.81
C LEU A 66 -28.21 5.25 -23.06
N ASN A 67 -28.66 4.88 -24.26
CA ASN A 67 -28.74 3.48 -24.71
C ASN A 67 -27.39 2.91 -25.21
N CYS A 68 -26.27 3.34 -24.62
CA CYS A 68 -24.95 2.80 -24.97
C CYS A 68 -24.81 1.34 -24.52
N THR A 69 -23.88 0.59 -25.10
CA THR A 69 -23.62 -0.80 -24.66
C THR A 69 -23.17 -0.82 -23.20
N ALA A 70 -22.31 0.11 -22.80
CA ALA A 70 -22.02 0.38 -21.40
C ALA A 70 -22.05 1.87 -21.08
N ILE A 71 -22.46 2.17 -19.86
CA ILE A 71 -22.27 3.48 -19.26
C ILE A 71 -21.27 3.39 -18.11
N VAL A 72 -20.56 4.48 -17.86
CA VAL A 72 -19.54 4.56 -16.81
C VAL A 72 -20.14 5.20 -15.58
N ASN A 73 -19.94 4.55 -14.43
CA ASN A 73 -20.27 5.09 -13.12
C ASN A 73 -18.99 5.44 -12.38
N THR A 74 -18.89 6.68 -11.87
CA THR A 74 -17.83 7.08 -10.95
C THR A 74 -18.28 6.88 -9.50
N SER A 75 -17.49 6.18 -8.70
CA SER A 75 -17.87 5.86 -7.31
C SER A 75 -16.68 5.94 -6.33
N ASN A 76 -16.83 5.32 -5.17
CA ASN A 76 -15.81 5.16 -4.14
C ASN A 76 -15.37 3.71 -3.99
N GLU A 77 -14.38 3.50 -3.15
CA GLU A 77 -13.71 2.21 -2.99
C GLU A 77 -14.65 1.11 -2.49
N SER A 78 -15.74 1.49 -1.82
CA SER A 78 -16.81 0.60 -1.35
C SER A 78 -18.01 0.51 -2.30
N LEU A 79 -18.01 1.22 -3.44
CA LEU A 79 -19.12 1.32 -4.40
C LEU A 79 -20.44 1.82 -3.79
N THR A 80 -20.36 2.66 -2.76
CA THR A 80 -21.49 3.24 -2.01
C THR A 80 -21.50 4.77 -2.05
N ASP A 81 -20.79 5.37 -3.01
CA ASP A 81 -20.67 6.83 -3.10
C ASP A 81 -22.00 7.51 -3.41
N LYS A 82 -22.18 8.70 -2.83
CA LYS A 82 -23.34 9.56 -3.08
C LYS A 82 -22.91 10.76 -3.91
N ASN A 83 -23.07 10.62 -5.21
CA ASN A 83 -22.80 11.66 -6.20
C ASN A 83 -23.95 11.68 -7.23
N PRO A 84 -24.16 12.80 -7.96
CA PRO A 84 -25.31 12.96 -8.86
C PRO A 84 -25.40 11.84 -9.91
N VAL A 85 -24.26 11.44 -10.48
CA VAL A 85 -24.18 10.40 -11.50
C VAL A 85 -24.58 9.02 -10.93
N SER A 86 -23.98 8.63 -9.81
CA SER A 86 -24.30 7.39 -9.10
C SER A 86 -25.77 7.38 -8.67
N GLU A 87 -26.30 8.49 -8.15
CA GLU A 87 -27.70 8.59 -7.72
C GLU A 87 -28.66 8.35 -8.88
N SER A 88 -28.44 8.99 -10.04
CA SER A 88 -29.23 8.74 -11.25
C SER A 88 -29.14 7.29 -11.73
N ILE A 89 -27.93 6.73 -11.78
CA ILE A 89 -27.70 5.33 -12.19
C ILE A 89 -28.41 4.36 -11.24
N PHE A 90 -28.30 4.56 -9.93
CA PHE A 90 -28.95 3.70 -8.93
C PHE A 90 -30.48 3.81 -8.98
N MET A 91 -31.01 5.01 -9.20
CA MET A 91 -32.44 5.25 -9.29
C MET A 91 -33.04 4.53 -10.51
N LEU A 92 -32.38 4.63 -11.67
CA LEU A 92 -32.88 4.07 -12.92
C LEU A 92 -32.59 2.56 -13.07
N ALA A 93 -31.45 2.07 -12.57
CA ALA A 93 -31.11 0.65 -12.64
C ALA A 93 -31.96 -0.21 -11.68
N GLY A 94 -32.39 0.34 -10.55
CA GLY A 94 -33.19 -0.36 -9.54
C GLY A 94 -32.37 -1.05 -8.43
N PRO A 95 -33.05 -1.71 -7.47
CA PRO A 95 -32.42 -2.28 -6.27
C PRO A 95 -31.50 -3.47 -6.57
N ASP A 96 -31.76 -4.24 -7.63
CA ASP A 96 -31.01 -5.43 -8.02
C ASP A 96 -29.51 -5.13 -8.26
N LEU A 97 -29.20 -3.90 -8.69
CA LEU A 97 -27.82 -3.44 -8.83
C LEU A 97 -27.03 -3.49 -7.52
N LYS A 98 -27.69 -3.25 -6.37
CA LYS A 98 -27.01 -3.30 -5.06
C LYS A 98 -26.56 -4.72 -4.71
N GLU A 99 -27.30 -5.74 -5.12
CA GLU A 99 -26.95 -7.14 -4.87
C GLU A 99 -25.70 -7.54 -5.67
N ASP A 100 -25.60 -7.12 -6.94
CA ASP A 100 -24.41 -7.37 -7.76
C ASP A 100 -23.20 -6.59 -7.26
N LEU A 101 -23.38 -5.35 -6.78
CA LEU A 101 -22.30 -4.57 -6.18
C LEU A 101 -21.73 -5.20 -4.90
N GLN A 102 -22.57 -5.83 -4.07
CA GLN A 102 -22.09 -6.54 -2.88
C GLN A 102 -21.19 -7.73 -3.24
N LYS A 103 -21.43 -8.40 -4.38
CA LYS A 103 -20.60 -9.51 -4.87
C LYS A 103 -19.21 -9.05 -5.31
N LEU A 104 -19.07 -7.81 -5.80
CA LEU A 104 -17.81 -7.29 -6.33
C LEU A 104 -16.75 -6.98 -5.26
N ARG A 105 -17.11 -6.94 -3.97
CA ARG A 105 -16.21 -6.65 -2.83
C ARG A 105 -15.38 -5.36 -3.03
N GLY A 106 -16.04 -4.27 -3.41
CA GLY A 106 -15.43 -2.95 -3.61
C GLY A 106 -14.62 -2.82 -4.91
N CYS A 107 -14.00 -1.66 -5.13
CA CYS A 107 -13.17 -1.36 -6.31
C CYS A 107 -12.00 -0.46 -5.90
N ARG A 108 -10.77 -0.74 -6.34
CA ARG A 108 -9.62 0.11 -6.00
C ARG A 108 -9.62 1.38 -6.86
N THR A 109 -8.96 2.43 -6.38
CA THR A 109 -8.73 3.65 -7.15
C THR A 109 -7.99 3.34 -8.45
N GLY A 110 -8.50 3.82 -9.58
CA GLY A 110 -7.95 3.54 -10.90
C GLY A 110 -8.40 2.21 -11.51
N GLU A 111 -9.01 1.30 -10.75
CA GLU A 111 -9.55 0.03 -11.25
C GLU A 111 -10.99 0.23 -11.78
N ALA A 112 -11.41 -0.64 -12.70
CA ALA A 112 -12.78 -0.67 -13.22
C ALA A 112 -13.39 -2.08 -13.07
N LYS A 113 -14.68 -2.15 -12.78
CA LYS A 113 -15.45 -3.41 -12.64
C LYS A 113 -16.78 -3.34 -13.38
N LEU A 114 -17.18 -4.47 -13.95
CA LEU A 114 -18.38 -4.58 -14.77
C LEU A 114 -19.57 -5.15 -13.97
N THR A 115 -20.75 -4.59 -14.17
CA THR A 115 -22.05 -5.13 -13.74
C THR A 115 -23.07 -5.04 -14.88
N LYS A 116 -24.24 -5.65 -14.69
CA LYS A 116 -25.37 -5.51 -15.62
C LYS A 116 -26.07 -4.16 -15.44
N GLY A 117 -26.70 -3.66 -16.50
CA GLY A 117 -27.47 -2.40 -16.48
C GLY A 117 -28.87 -2.50 -15.88
N PHE A 118 -29.39 -3.72 -15.68
CA PHE A 118 -30.74 -3.97 -15.13
C PHE A 118 -31.84 -3.21 -15.89
N ASN A 119 -32.47 -2.23 -15.25
CA ASN A 119 -33.55 -1.43 -15.81
C ASN A 119 -33.06 -0.19 -16.59
N LEU A 120 -31.75 -0.01 -16.74
CA LEU A 120 -31.19 1.00 -17.64
C LEU A 120 -31.35 0.62 -19.10
N ALA A 121 -31.39 1.64 -19.97
CA ALA A 121 -31.29 1.43 -21.41
C ALA A 121 -29.92 0.83 -21.82
N ALA A 122 -28.88 1.11 -21.03
CA ALA A 122 -27.56 0.55 -21.22
C ALA A 122 -27.49 -0.91 -20.77
N ARG A 123 -26.81 -1.76 -21.56
CA ARG A 123 -26.71 -3.20 -21.25
C ARG A 123 -25.83 -3.48 -20.02
N PHE A 124 -24.77 -2.70 -19.84
CA PHE A 124 -23.80 -2.85 -18.76
C PHE A 124 -23.47 -1.52 -18.08
N ILE A 125 -22.98 -1.62 -16.84
CA ILE A 125 -22.41 -0.49 -16.11
C ILE A 125 -20.96 -0.84 -15.79
N ILE A 126 -20.05 0.07 -16.14
CA ILE A 126 -18.64 -0.03 -15.74
C ILE A 126 -18.42 0.93 -14.57
N HIS A 127 -18.19 0.37 -13.39
CA HIS A 127 -17.89 1.11 -12.18
C HIS A 127 -16.40 1.37 -12.08
N THR A 128 -16.01 2.63 -11.95
CA THR A 128 -14.62 3.04 -11.74
C THR A 128 -14.51 4.00 -10.57
N VAL A 129 -13.33 4.07 -9.96
CA VAL A 129 -13.08 4.91 -8.79
C VAL A 129 -11.99 5.93 -9.11
N GLY A 130 -12.40 7.18 -9.30
CA GLY A 130 -11.49 8.30 -9.53
C GLY A 130 -10.64 8.63 -8.28
N PRO A 131 -9.45 9.23 -8.44
CA PRO A 131 -8.58 9.59 -7.31
C PRO A 131 -9.12 10.75 -6.48
N LYS A 132 -8.79 10.77 -5.19
CA LYS A 132 -8.97 11.97 -4.34
C LYS A 132 -7.82 12.92 -4.61
N TYR A 133 -8.10 14.08 -5.20
CA TYR A 133 -7.06 15.01 -5.59
C TYR A 133 -6.48 15.73 -4.37
N LYS A 134 -5.15 15.74 -4.29
CA LYS A 134 -4.37 16.54 -3.33
C LYS A 134 -3.15 17.04 -4.08
N SER A 135 -2.83 18.33 -3.98
CA SER A 135 -1.72 18.93 -4.73
C SER A 135 -0.38 18.22 -4.48
N ARG A 136 -0.16 17.70 -3.26
CA ARG A 136 1.04 16.92 -2.89
C ARG A 136 1.18 15.57 -3.61
N TYR A 137 0.10 15.04 -4.17
CA TYR A 137 0.03 13.75 -4.87
C TYR A 137 -0.48 13.94 -6.30
N ARG A 138 -0.15 15.07 -6.94
CA ARG A 138 -0.59 15.38 -8.31
C ARG A 138 -0.28 14.24 -9.29
N THR A 139 0.97 13.79 -9.37
CA THR A 139 1.40 12.71 -10.28
C THR A 139 0.64 11.39 -10.06
N ALA A 140 0.44 11.00 -8.79
CA ALA A 140 -0.31 9.79 -8.47
C ALA A 140 -1.80 9.93 -8.83
N ALA A 141 -2.38 11.12 -8.69
CA ALA A 141 -3.75 11.41 -9.10
C ALA A 141 -3.89 11.39 -10.63
N GLU A 142 -2.94 11.97 -11.37
CA GLU A 142 -2.92 11.94 -12.84
C GLU A 142 -2.87 10.49 -13.36
N SER A 143 -1.94 9.67 -12.82
CA SER A 143 -1.83 8.25 -13.18
C SER A 143 -3.07 7.44 -12.81
N SER A 144 -3.69 7.73 -11.66
CA SER A 144 -4.93 7.05 -11.24
C SER A 144 -6.12 7.39 -12.12
N LEU A 145 -6.27 8.67 -12.51
CA LEU A 145 -7.35 9.11 -13.39
C LEU A 145 -7.17 8.54 -14.80
N TYR A 146 -5.94 8.55 -15.31
CA TYR A 146 -5.56 7.85 -16.54
C TYR A 146 -5.98 6.37 -16.50
N SER A 147 -5.62 5.68 -15.41
CA SER A 147 -5.95 4.25 -15.22
C SER A 147 -7.45 4.00 -15.23
N CYS A 148 -8.27 4.93 -14.71
CA CYS A 148 -9.73 4.83 -14.77
C CYS A 148 -10.23 4.74 -16.22
N TYR A 149 -9.84 5.70 -17.06
CA TYR A 149 -10.26 5.72 -18.48
C TYR A 149 -9.71 4.52 -19.24
N ARG A 150 -8.43 4.19 -19.04
CA ARG A 150 -7.78 3.04 -19.67
C ARG A 150 -8.49 1.72 -19.34
N ASN A 151 -8.77 1.46 -18.07
CA ASN A 151 -9.39 0.21 -17.63
C ASN A 151 -10.85 0.10 -18.07
N VAL A 152 -11.58 1.21 -18.14
CA VAL A 152 -12.94 1.23 -18.71
C VAL A 152 -12.89 0.84 -20.20
N LEU A 153 -12.01 1.46 -20.98
CA LEU A 153 -11.85 1.17 -22.41
C LEU A 153 -11.36 -0.27 -22.64
N GLN A 154 -10.48 -0.76 -21.77
CA GLN A 154 -10.02 -2.15 -21.80
C GLN A 154 -11.18 -3.13 -21.58
N LEU A 155 -12.03 -2.91 -20.58
CA LEU A 155 -13.23 -3.74 -20.36
C LEU A 155 -14.21 -3.67 -21.53
N ALA A 156 -14.39 -2.48 -22.13
CA ALA A 156 -15.23 -2.32 -23.30
C ALA A 156 -14.72 -3.15 -24.49
N LYS A 157 -13.40 -3.17 -24.71
CA LYS A 157 -12.76 -3.99 -25.73
C LYS A 157 -12.90 -5.49 -25.43
N GLU A 158 -12.63 -5.92 -24.20
CA GLU A 158 -12.73 -7.32 -23.79
C GLU A 158 -14.15 -7.90 -23.96
N GLN A 159 -15.17 -7.07 -23.73
CA GLN A 159 -16.58 -7.44 -23.91
C GLN A 159 -17.11 -7.13 -25.32
N SER A 160 -16.26 -6.68 -26.25
CA SER A 160 -16.63 -6.32 -27.63
C SER A 160 -17.83 -5.35 -27.69
N MET A 161 -17.78 -4.30 -26.89
CA MET A 161 -18.82 -3.28 -26.81
C MET A 161 -18.72 -2.29 -27.96
N SER A 162 -19.83 -1.99 -28.64
CA SER A 162 -19.85 -1.02 -29.74
C SER A 162 -19.87 0.43 -29.26
N SER A 163 -20.48 0.70 -28.10
CA SER A 163 -20.64 2.07 -27.60
C SER A 163 -20.45 2.19 -26.08
N VAL A 164 -19.75 3.26 -25.66
CA VAL A 164 -19.46 3.56 -24.26
C VAL A 164 -19.80 5.01 -23.92
N GLY A 165 -20.63 5.20 -22.89
CA GLY A 165 -20.97 6.52 -22.34
C GLY A 165 -20.15 6.84 -21.10
N PHE A 166 -19.20 7.77 -21.21
CA PHE A 166 -18.41 8.27 -20.09
C PHE A 166 -19.15 9.38 -19.35
N CYS A 167 -19.26 9.25 -18.03
CA CYS A 167 -19.48 10.39 -17.15
C CYS A 167 -18.17 11.13 -16.89
N VAL A 168 -18.25 12.35 -16.39
CA VAL A 168 -17.09 13.06 -15.81
C VAL A 168 -16.62 12.30 -14.55
N ILE A 169 -15.56 11.49 -14.69
CA ILE A 169 -15.08 10.59 -13.62
C ILE A 169 -14.60 11.38 -12.39
N ASN A 170 -14.02 12.56 -12.61
CA ASN A 170 -13.59 13.48 -11.57
C ASN A 170 -14.80 14.18 -10.92
N SER A 171 -15.34 13.60 -9.87
CA SER A 171 -16.42 14.25 -9.12
C SER A 171 -15.93 15.52 -8.42
N ALA A 172 -16.78 16.56 -8.39
CA ALA A 172 -16.47 17.83 -7.70
C ALA A 172 -16.07 17.62 -6.23
N LYS A 173 -16.67 16.62 -5.55
CA LYS A 173 -16.30 16.20 -4.18
C LYS A 173 -14.85 15.74 -4.04
N ARG A 174 -14.24 15.17 -5.08
CA ARG A 174 -12.85 14.69 -5.07
C ARG A 174 -11.83 15.78 -5.40
N GLY A 175 -12.29 16.98 -5.81
CA GLY A 175 -11.48 18.20 -5.90
C GLY A 175 -10.42 18.21 -7.01
N TYR A 176 -10.58 17.40 -8.06
CA TYR A 176 -9.65 17.39 -9.18
C TYR A 176 -9.88 18.62 -10.07
N PRO A 177 -8.85 19.39 -10.47
CA PRO A 177 -8.99 20.51 -11.39
C PRO A 177 -9.62 20.06 -12.72
N LEU A 178 -10.71 20.72 -13.12
CA LEU A 178 -11.53 20.29 -14.26
C LEU A 178 -10.75 20.28 -15.58
N GLU A 179 -9.94 21.32 -15.83
CA GLU A 179 -9.15 21.45 -17.06
C GLU A 179 -8.09 20.33 -17.15
N ASP A 180 -7.30 20.11 -16.07
CA ASP A 180 -6.32 19.02 -15.98
C ASP A 180 -6.97 17.64 -16.19
N ALA A 181 -8.13 17.39 -15.56
CA ALA A 181 -8.85 16.12 -15.70
C ALA A 181 -9.35 15.89 -17.13
N THR A 182 -9.81 16.94 -17.79
CA THR A 182 -10.34 16.88 -19.16
C THR A 182 -9.23 16.60 -20.16
N HIS A 183 -8.04 17.19 -19.98
CA HIS A 183 -6.86 16.85 -20.78
C HIS A 183 -6.53 15.35 -20.71
N ILE A 184 -6.55 14.76 -19.52
CA ILE A 184 -6.29 13.32 -19.33
C ILE A 184 -7.38 12.47 -20.00
N ALA A 185 -8.65 12.82 -19.81
CA ALA A 185 -9.77 12.10 -20.40
C ALA A 185 -9.69 12.07 -21.93
N LEU A 186 -9.58 13.24 -22.56
CA LEU A 186 -9.56 13.40 -24.01
C LEU A 186 -8.32 12.76 -24.63
N ARG A 187 -7.14 12.96 -24.04
CA ARG A 187 -5.90 12.32 -24.49
C ARG A 187 -5.99 10.80 -24.46
N THR A 188 -6.47 10.23 -23.34
CA THR A 188 -6.52 8.77 -23.16
C THR A 188 -7.46 8.14 -24.17
N VAL A 189 -8.65 8.72 -24.35
CA VAL A 189 -9.61 8.25 -25.36
C VAL A 189 -9.04 8.41 -26.76
N ARG A 190 -8.38 9.54 -27.06
CA ARG A 190 -7.76 9.79 -28.37
C ARG A 190 -6.74 8.71 -28.72
N ARG A 191 -5.75 8.46 -27.86
CA ARG A 191 -4.72 7.43 -28.07
C ARG A 191 -5.32 6.03 -28.17
N PHE A 192 -6.31 5.73 -27.34
CA PHE A 192 -6.99 4.44 -27.40
C PHE A 192 -7.72 4.23 -28.75
N LEU A 193 -8.42 5.25 -29.26
CA LEU A 193 -9.12 5.18 -30.55
C LEU A 193 -8.16 5.11 -31.75
N GLU A 194 -6.95 5.67 -31.64
CA GLU A 194 -5.90 5.52 -32.67
C GLU A 194 -5.46 4.07 -32.84
N ILE A 195 -5.40 3.28 -31.76
CA ILE A 195 -4.91 1.89 -31.76
C ILE A 195 -6.07 0.89 -31.90
N HIS A 196 -7.20 1.17 -31.24
CA HIS A 196 -8.31 0.22 -31.07
C HIS A 196 -9.63 0.74 -31.63
N GLY A 197 -9.59 1.75 -32.50
CA GLY A 197 -10.78 2.41 -33.02
C GLY A 197 -11.73 1.45 -33.73
N GLU A 198 -11.25 0.41 -34.40
CA GLU A 198 -12.11 -0.51 -35.19
C GLU A 198 -13.16 -1.25 -34.36
N THR A 199 -12.90 -1.51 -33.07
CA THR A 199 -13.82 -2.25 -32.20
C THR A 199 -14.96 -1.37 -31.65
N ILE A 200 -14.78 -0.05 -31.60
CA ILE A 200 -15.72 0.88 -30.98
C ILE A 200 -16.34 1.78 -32.06
N GLU A 201 -17.66 1.83 -32.11
CA GLU A 201 -18.44 2.68 -33.00
C GLU A 201 -18.59 4.08 -32.41
N LYS A 202 -18.92 4.21 -31.11
CA LYS A 202 -19.14 5.52 -30.48
C LYS A 202 -18.65 5.61 -29.04
N VAL A 203 -18.00 6.72 -28.72
CA VAL A 203 -17.63 7.13 -27.37
C VAL A 203 -18.35 8.44 -27.06
N VAL A 204 -19.24 8.42 -26.07
CA VAL A 204 -20.02 9.59 -25.67
C VAL A 204 -19.43 10.17 -24.39
N PHE A 205 -19.08 11.45 -24.42
CA PHE A 205 -18.76 12.22 -23.22
C PHE A 205 -20.03 12.91 -22.73
N ALA A 206 -20.64 12.35 -21.68
CA ALA A 206 -21.80 12.91 -20.99
C ALA A 206 -21.33 13.95 -19.95
N VAL A 207 -21.66 15.20 -20.19
CA VAL A 207 -21.24 16.35 -19.38
C VAL A 207 -22.44 17.11 -18.81
N SER A 208 -22.25 17.79 -17.68
CA SER A 208 -23.21 18.78 -17.20
C SER A 208 -22.91 20.16 -17.78
N GLU A 209 -23.74 21.14 -17.47
CA GLU A 209 -23.54 22.54 -17.88
C GLU A 209 -22.21 23.12 -17.37
N LEU A 210 -21.69 22.62 -16.24
CA LEU A 210 -20.42 23.08 -15.68
C LEU A 210 -19.23 22.66 -16.54
N GLU A 211 -19.23 21.44 -17.09
CA GLU A 211 -18.08 20.88 -17.80
C GLU A 211 -18.14 21.07 -19.31
N GLU A 212 -19.34 21.33 -19.88
CA GLU A 212 -19.55 21.50 -21.32
C GLU A 212 -18.59 22.51 -21.95
N ALA A 213 -18.41 23.68 -21.31
CA ALA A 213 -17.53 24.73 -21.81
C ALA A 213 -16.06 24.28 -21.90
N THR A 214 -15.57 23.55 -20.90
CA THR A 214 -14.18 23.04 -20.87
C THR A 214 -13.98 21.96 -21.92
N TYR A 215 -14.91 20.99 -22.04
CA TYR A 215 -14.82 19.96 -23.07
C TYR A 215 -14.86 20.56 -24.48
N ARG A 216 -15.74 21.51 -24.74
CA ARG A 216 -15.84 22.19 -26.04
C ARG A 216 -14.58 22.97 -26.41
N LYS A 217 -13.91 23.57 -25.42
CA LYS A 217 -12.62 24.27 -25.59
C LYS A 217 -11.48 23.30 -25.92
N LEU A 218 -11.43 22.14 -25.26
CA LEU A 218 -10.29 21.22 -25.34
C LEU A 218 -10.42 20.13 -26.42
N LEU A 219 -11.64 19.79 -26.85
CA LEU A 219 -11.88 18.80 -27.91
C LEU A 219 -11.11 19.08 -29.21
N PRO A 220 -11.09 20.32 -29.74
CA PRO A 220 -10.25 20.69 -30.90
C PRO A 220 -8.78 20.32 -30.78
N LEU A 221 -8.22 20.33 -29.56
CA LEU A 221 -6.80 20.09 -29.33
C LEU A 221 -6.42 18.61 -29.54
N TYR A 222 -7.33 17.70 -29.19
CA TYR A 222 -7.12 16.26 -29.30
C TYR A 222 -7.80 15.63 -30.52
N PHE A 223 -8.88 16.25 -30.99
CA PHE A 223 -9.71 15.83 -32.10
C PHE A 223 -9.90 17.01 -33.08
N PRO A 224 -8.82 17.45 -33.75
CA PRO A 224 -8.92 18.53 -34.73
C PRO A 224 -9.83 18.09 -35.88
N ARG A 225 -10.74 18.96 -36.34
CA ARG A 225 -11.72 18.68 -37.40
C ARG A 225 -11.24 19.11 -38.78
N SER A 226 -10.18 19.89 -38.85
CA SER A 226 -9.52 20.32 -40.09
C SER A 226 -8.02 20.48 -39.89
N LEU A 227 -7.26 20.47 -40.98
CA LEU A 227 -5.81 20.75 -40.95
C LEU A 227 -5.49 22.16 -40.41
N LYS A 228 -6.40 23.12 -40.63
CA LYS A 228 -6.29 24.47 -40.04
C LYS A 228 -6.41 24.42 -38.52
N GLU A 229 -7.42 23.71 -38.01
CA GLU A 229 -7.62 23.54 -36.56
C GLU A 229 -6.46 22.76 -35.91
N GLU A 230 -5.92 21.76 -36.60
CA GLU A 230 -4.70 21.06 -36.19
C GLU A 230 -3.53 22.03 -36.02
N SER A 231 -3.32 22.94 -36.99
CA SER A 231 -2.23 23.91 -36.94
C SER A 231 -2.44 24.96 -35.84
N CYS A 232 -3.68 25.43 -35.65
CA CYS A 232 -4.04 26.38 -34.59
C CYS A 232 -3.99 25.76 -33.18
N SER A 233 -4.17 24.45 -33.04
CA SER A 233 -4.20 23.75 -31.75
C SER A 233 -2.82 23.56 -31.11
N LEU A 234 -1.77 23.48 -31.94
CA LEU A 234 -0.40 23.18 -31.53
C LEU A 234 0.14 24.06 -30.38
N PRO A 235 0.00 25.41 -30.41
CA PRO A 235 0.49 26.26 -29.32
C PRO A 235 -0.29 26.13 -27.99
N TYR A 236 -1.49 25.55 -28.03
CA TYR A 236 -2.36 25.40 -26.85
C TYR A 236 -2.30 24.01 -26.22
N LEU A 237 -1.51 23.09 -26.79
CA LEU A 237 -1.30 21.77 -26.20
C LEU A 237 -0.45 21.86 -24.92
N PRO A 238 -0.80 21.11 -23.86
CA PRO A 238 -0.01 21.08 -22.64
C PRO A 238 1.37 20.44 -22.91
N ALA A 239 2.38 20.84 -22.13
CA ALA A 239 3.75 20.34 -22.29
C ALA A 239 3.89 18.82 -22.05
N ASP A 240 3.05 18.24 -21.17
CA ASP A 240 2.94 16.79 -20.98
C ASP A 240 1.77 16.24 -21.79
N ILE A 241 2.07 15.62 -22.93
CA ILE A 241 1.10 14.99 -23.85
C ILE A 241 1.06 13.47 -23.62
N GLY A 242 1.64 12.98 -22.53
CA GLY A 242 1.70 11.55 -22.21
C GLY A 242 2.49 10.71 -23.22
N ASN A 243 2.58 9.41 -22.94
CA ASN A 243 3.22 8.43 -23.84
C ASN A 243 2.28 8.00 -24.98
N ALA A 244 2.68 6.99 -25.78
CA ALA A 244 1.89 6.46 -26.88
C ALA A 244 0.49 5.95 -26.46
N GLU A 245 0.32 5.55 -25.19
CA GLU A 245 -0.94 5.09 -24.61
C GLU A 245 -1.70 6.20 -23.86
N GLY A 246 -1.18 7.43 -23.86
CA GLY A 246 -1.76 8.60 -23.17
C GLY A 246 -1.44 8.70 -21.68
N GLU A 247 -0.60 7.81 -21.15
CA GLU A 247 -0.17 7.81 -19.75
C GLU A 247 0.73 9.03 -19.47
N PRO A 248 0.51 9.78 -18.35
CA PRO A 248 1.38 10.89 -17.98
C PRO A 248 2.85 10.46 -17.88
N VAL A 249 3.74 11.14 -18.61
CA VAL A 249 5.18 10.84 -18.55
C VAL A 249 5.75 11.61 -17.38
N VAL A 250 5.91 10.93 -16.24
CA VAL A 250 6.67 11.50 -15.14
C VAL A 250 8.13 11.49 -15.58
N PRO A 251 8.81 12.66 -15.71
CA PRO A 251 10.23 12.66 -15.97
C PRO A 251 10.88 11.89 -14.82
N GLU A 252 11.47 10.74 -15.14
CA GLU A 252 12.35 10.07 -14.19
C GLU A 252 13.34 11.13 -13.71
N ARG A 253 13.58 11.20 -12.41
CA ARG A 253 14.62 12.09 -11.89
C ARG A 253 15.91 11.69 -12.60
N GLN A 254 16.31 12.45 -13.62
CA GLN A 254 17.61 12.31 -14.22
C GLN A 254 18.59 12.48 -13.08
N ILE A 255 19.28 11.40 -12.73
CA ILE A 255 20.41 11.49 -11.83
C ILE A 255 21.42 12.31 -12.63
N ARG A 256 21.53 13.61 -12.32
CA ARG A 256 22.72 14.38 -12.69
C ARG A 256 23.87 13.70 -11.97
N ILE A 257 24.50 12.73 -12.63
CA ILE A 257 25.84 12.32 -12.26
C ILE A 257 26.70 13.49 -12.70
N SER A 258 26.85 14.49 -11.83
CA SER A 258 27.98 15.39 -11.95
C SER A 258 29.21 14.49 -11.94
N GLU A 259 30.02 14.58 -13.00
CA GLU A 259 31.32 13.93 -13.00
C GLU A 259 32.06 14.36 -11.74
N LYS A 260 32.55 13.34 -11.01
CA LYS A 260 33.25 13.37 -9.71
C LYS A 260 33.57 14.77 -9.15
N PRO A 261 33.15 15.11 -7.93
CA PRO A 261 33.75 16.22 -7.20
C PRO A 261 35.18 15.82 -6.81
N GLY A 262 36.19 16.34 -7.51
CA GLY A 262 37.59 16.18 -7.10
C GLY A 262 38.64 16.05 -8.21
N ALA A 263 38.58 16.84 -9.28
CA ALA A 263 39.76 17.11 -10.11
C ALA A 263 40.05 18.62 -10.07
N PRO A 264 41.29 19.05 -9.79
CA PRO A 264 41.64 20.46 -9.80
C PRO A 264 41.76 20.96 -11.25
N GLU A 265 41.05 22.05 -11.51
CA GLU A 265 41.26 23.16 -12.46
C GLU A 265 41.70 22.84 -13.91
N ASP A 266 40.89 23.30 -14.86
CA ASP A 266 41.36 24.35 -15.75
C ASP A 266 40.23 25.32 -16.13
N ASN A 267 40.60 26.59 -16.21
CA ASN A 267 39.76 27.79 -16.23
C ASN A 267 38.68 27.84 -17.32
N GLN A 268 37.48 28.28 -16.96
CA GLN A 268 36.77 29.37 -17.65
C GLN A 268 35.64 29.93 -16.78
N GLU A 269 35.69 31.24 -16.62
CA GLU A 269 34.74 32.11 -15.92
C GLU A 269 33.35 31.99 -16.54
N GLU A 270 32.31 31.93 -15.70
CA GLU A 270 31.10 32.73 -15.91
C GLU A 270 30.29 32.83 -14.61
N GLU A 271 29.91 34.06 -14.33
CA GLU A 271 29.23 34.56 -13.14
C GLU A 271 27.77 34.08 -13.11
N ASP A 272 27.27 33.66 -11.94
CA ASP A 272 25.94 34.11 -11.53
C ASP A 272 25.79 34.10 -10.00
N GLU A 273 25.36 35.24 -9.47
CA GLU A 273 25.14 35.50 -8.06
C GLU A 273 23.80 34.92 -7.58
N GLY A 274 23.77 34.37 -6.36
CA GLY A 274 22.56 34.46 -5.54
C GLY A 274 22.19 33.23 -4.70
N LEU A 275 22.32 33.43 -3.38
CA LEU A 275 21.64 32.73 -2.28
C LEU A 275 22.27 31.42 -1.79
N GLY A 276 23.33 31.58 -1.02
CA GLY A 276 23.78 30.60 -0.04
C GLY A 276 22.80 30.46 1.12
N VAL A 277 22.27 29.25 1.31
CA VAL A 277 21.76 28.76 2.61
C VAL A 277 22.22 27.31 2.79
N ASP A 278 23.13 27.14 3.75
CA ASP A 278 23.54 25.91 4.45
C ASP A 278 23.44 24.55 3.73
N LEU A 279 24.50 24.22 2.99
CA LEU A 279 24.79 22.89 2.44
C LEU A 279 25.61 21.99 3.40
N SER A 280 25.89 22.46 4.63
CA SER A 280 26.78 21.77 5.58
C SER A 280 26.20 20.48 6.20
N PHE A 281 24.90 20.20 6.03
CA PHE A 281 24.24 19.04 6.63
C PHE A 281 23.89 17.91 5.65
N ILE A 282 24.10 18.09 4.34
CA ILE A 282 23.74 17.13 3.28
C ILE A 282 24.92 16.19 3.01
N GLY A 283 25.41 15.51 4.04
CA GLY A 283 26.50 14.53 3.93
C GLY A 283 26.45 13.41 4.95
N SER A 284 25.58 13.52 5.96
CA SER A 284 25.43 12.57 7.06
C SER A 284 24.31 11.55 6.84
N HIS A 285 23.51 11.72 5.78
CA HIS A 285 22.37 10.83 5.52
C HIS A 285 22.83 9.47 4.99
N ALA A 286 22.25 8.39 5.50
CA ALA A 286 22.56 7.01 5.10
C ALA A 286 22.48 6.75 3.58
N PHE A 287 21.75 7.60 2.85
CA PHE A 287 21.66 7.59 1.39
C PHE A 287 23.01 7.89 0.70
N ALA A 288 23.86 8.73 1.30
CA ALA A 288 25.19 9.06 0.78
C ALA A 288 26.24 7.97 1.04
N ARG A 289 25.95 6.99 1.91
CA ARG A 289 26.89 5.94 2.34
C ARG A 289 26.83 4.64 1.53
N MET A 290 26.09 4.62 0.41
CA MET A 290 26.12 3.55 -0.60
C MET A 290 26.03 2.13 -0.01
N GLU A 291 25.06 1.86 0.86
CA GLU A 291 24.80 0.49 1.36
C GLU A 291 23.79 -0.26 0.46
N GLY A 292 24.32 -0.92 -0.58
CA GLY A 292 23.70 -2.06 -1.28
C GLY A 292 22.58 -1.75 -2.28
N ASP A 293 22.66 -2.41 -3.44
CA ASP A 293 21.70 -2.34 -4.56
C ASP A 293 20.33 -2.93 -4.19
N ILE A 294 19.36 -2.05 -3.91
CA ILE A 294 18.01 -2.35 -3.45
C ILE A 294 17.18 -3.06 -4.53
N ASP A 295 17.46 -2.81 -5.81
CA ASP A 295 16.66 -3.36 -6.91
C ASP A 295 17.06 -4.79 -7.26
N LYS A 296 18.34 -5.14 -7.07
CA LYS A 296 18.80 -6.53 -7.11
C LYS A 296 18.15 -7.38 -6.00
N GLN A 297 17.98 -6.80 -4.80
CA GLN A 297 17.24 -7.44 -3.70
C GLN A 297 15.75 -7.62 -4.05
N ARG A 298 15.10 -6.65 -4.69
CA ARG A 298 13.67 -6.74 -5.07
C ARG A 298 13.41 -7.83 -6.11
N ARG A 299 14.29 -8.01 -7.09
CA ARG A 299 14.15 -9.08 -8.11
C ARG A 299 14.28 -10.49 -7.50
N LEU A 300 15.16 -10.68 -6.53
CA LEU A 300 15.33 -11.95 -5.80
C LEU A 300 14.13 -12.27 -4.89
N ILE A 301 13.53 -11.26 -4.24
CA ILE A 301 12.32 -11.40 -3.43
C ILE A 301 11.12 -11.89 -4.27
N LEU A 302 10.97 -11.39 -5.50
CA LEU A 302 9.88 -11.76 -6.41
C LEU A 302 9.99 -13.21 -6.94
N GLN A 303 11.18 -13.81 -6.91
CA GLN A 303 11.42 -15.18 -7.37
C GLN A 303 11.32 -16.24 -6.25
N GLY A 304 10.89 -15.86 -5.03
CA GLY A 304 10.70 -16.79 -3.91
C GLY A 304 12.00 -17.38 -3.33
N GLN A 305 13.16 -16.95 -3.85
CA GLN A 305 14.48 -17.30 -3.34
C GLN A 305 15.02 -16.13 -2.52
N LEU A 306 14.54 -16.00 -1.29
CA LEU A 306 15.15 -15.09 -0.33
C LEU A 306 16.55 -15.63 0.01
N SER A 307 17.60 -14.96 -0.46
CA SER A 307 18.96 -15.16 0.05
C SER A 307 18.93 -15.01 1.58
N GLU A 308 19.67 -15.86 2.31
CA GLU A 308 19.75 -15.81 3.78
C GLU A 308 20.06 -14.40 4.32
N ALA A 309 20.90 -13.65 3.60
CA ALA A 309 21.22 -12.26 3.93
C ALA A 309 20.03 -11.29 3.79
N ALA A 310 19.12 -11.54 2.82
CA ALA A 310 17.91 -10.75 2.64
C ALA A 310 16.88 -11.07 3.74
N LEU A 311 16.74 -12.34 4.11
CA LEU A 311 15.91 -12.77 5.23
C LEU A 311 16.38 -12.11 6.53
N GLN A 312 17.69 -12.15 6.81
CA GLN A 312 18.27 -11.52 7.99
C GLN A 312 18.06 -9.99 8.02
N LYS A 313 18.19 -9.31 6.87
CA LYS A 313 17.91 -7.87 6.74
C LYS A 313 16.43 -7.54 6.98
N GLN A 314 15.51 -8.42 6.56
CA GLN A 314 14.08 -8.26 6.81
C GLN A 314 13.73 -8.48 8.30
N HIS A 315 14.28 -9.52 8.94
CA HIS A 315 14.13 -9.72 10.39
C HIS A 315 14.66 -8.52 11.18
N GLN A 316 15.82 -7.97 10.80
CA GLN A 316 16.38 -6.78 11.46
C GLN A 316 15.47 -5.55 11.32
N ARG A 317 14.87 -5.33 10.14
CA ARG A 317 13.93 -4.23 9.92
C ARG A 317 12.65 -4.39 10.74
N ASN A 318 12.10 -5.60 10.76
CA ASN A 318 10.93 -5.91 11.56
C ASN A 318 11.21 -5.69 13.05
N TYR A 319 12.34 -6.20 13.55
CA TYR A 319 12.77 -6.00 14.93
C TYR A 319 12.91 -4.52 15.30
N ASN A 320 13.56 -3.72 14.46
CA ASN A 320 13.71 -2.27 14.71
C ASN A 320 12.35 -1.55 14.79
N ARG A 321 11.37 -1.98 13.98
CA ARG A 321 9.99 -1.45 14.05
C ARG A 321 9.34 -1.76 15.39
N TRP A 322 9.43 -3.01 15.85
CA TRP A 322 8.92 -3.41 17.16
C TRP A 322 9.61 -2.66 18.31
N LEU A 323 10.93 -2.44 18.21
CA LEU A 323 11.69 -1.68 19.22
C LEU A 323 11.27 -0.21 19.29
N CYS A 324 11.03 0.44 18.13
CA CYS A 324 10.50 1.80 18.10
C CYS A 324 9.13 1.89 18.76
N GLN A 325 8.24 0.94 18.46
CA GLN A 325 6.91 0.87 19.06
C GLN A 325 6.98 0.63 20.58
N ALA A 326 7.89 -0.24 21.03
CA ALA A 326 8.10 -0.54 22.44
C ALA A 326 8.68 0.63 23.25
N ARG A 327 9.27 1.63 22.58
CA ARG A 327 9.74 2.87 23.22
C ARG A 327 8.68 3.97 23.24
N SER A 328 7.69 3.92 22.36
CA SER A 328 6.63 4.92 22.27
C SER A 328 5.39 4.59 23.11
N GLU A 329 5.11 3.32 23.32
CA GLU A 329 3.94 2.88 24.07
C GLU A 329 4.17 2.88 25.58
N ASP A 330 3.11 3.16 26.34
CA ASP A 330 3.10 3.00 27.80
C ASP A 330 2.90 1.51 28.16
N LEU A 331 3.89 0.96 28.85
CA LEU A 331 3.99 -0.46 29.22
C LEU A 331 3.90 -0.65 30.75
N SER A 332 3.51 0.38 31.49
CA SER A 332 3.46 0.39 32.97
C SER A 332 2.53 -0.70 33.52
N ASP A 333 1.40 -0.95 32.86
CA ASP A 333 0.44 -1.98 33.25
C ASP A 333 1.08 -3.37 33.28
N ILE A 334 1.94 -3.66 32.28
CA ILE A 334 2.60 -4.96 32.15
C ILE A 334 3.81 -5.05 33.08
N ALA A 335 4.54 -3.95 33.26
CA ALA A 335 5.63 -3.88 34.23
C ALA A 335 5.13 -4.16 35.67
N SER A 336 3.91 -3.75 36.00
CA SER A 336 3.30 -3.97 37.33
C SER A 336 3.11 -5.45 37.68
N LEU A 337 3.01 -6.32 36.67
CA LEU A 337 2.83 -7.76 36.85
C LEU A 337 4.09 -8.45 37.37
N LYS A 338 5.27 -7.81 37.25
CA LYS A 338 6.58 -8.40 37.59
C LYS A 338 6.80 -9.77 36.94
N ALA A 339 6.29 -9.93 35.72
CA ALA A 339 6.41 -11.19 34.97
C ALA A 339 7.80 -11.40 34.37
N LEU A 340 8.55 -10.33 34.13
CA LEU A 340 9.92 -10.35 33.59
C LEU A 340 10.74 -9.30 34.34
N TYR A 341 11.89 -9.68 34.87
CA TYR A 341 12.81 -8.74 35.53
C TYR A 341 14.26 -9.21 35.43
N GLN A 342 15.17 -8.24 35.50
CA GLN A 342 16.60 -8.49 35.61
C GLN A 342 16.97 -8.72 37.07
N THR A 343 17.80 -9.71 37.31
CA THR A 343 18.39 -10.00 38.62
C THR A 343 19.89 -10.25 38.43
N GLY A 344 20.68 -10.22 39.50
CA GLY A 344 22.14 -10.05 39.56
C GLY A 344 22.99 -10.71 38.46
N VAL A 345 23.88 -11.62 38.85
CA VAL A 345 24.75 -12.35 37.90
C VAL A 345 24.90 -13.81 38.28
N ASP A 346 25.07 -14.66 37.27
CA ASP A 346 25.48 -16.07 37.41
C ASP A 346 26.92 -16.16 37.92
N ASN A 347 27.35 -17.33 38.40
CA ASN A 347 28.73 -17.64 38.82
C ASN A 347 29.78 -17.31 37.75
N CYS A 348 29.41 -17.27 36.47
CA CYS A 348 30.27 -16.82 35.37
C CYS A 348 30.20 -15.30 35.07
N GLY A 349 29.54 -14.49 35.90
CA GLY A 349 29.38 -13.04 35.70
C GLY A 349 28.38 -12.62 34.62
N ARG A 350 27.50 -13.54 34.21
CA ARG A 350 26.49 -13.31 33.15
C ARG A 350 25.21 -12.75 33.76
N THR A 351 24.55 -11.81 33.09
CA THR A 351 23.28 -11.24 33.58
C THR A 351 22.19 -12.30 33.64
N VAL A 352 21.43 -12.32 34.73
CA VAL A 352 20.33 -13.27 34.92
C VAL A 352 19.00 -12.57 34.66
N MET A 353 18.20 -13.14 33.77
CA MET A 353 16.84 -12.69 33.49
C MET A 353 15.85 -13.69 34.06
N VAL A 354 14.88 -13.21 34.82
CA VAL A 354 13.84 -14.04 35.40
C VAL A 354 12.53 -13.80 34.69
N VAL A 355 11.87 -14.89 34.31
CA VAL A 355 10.50 -14.92 33.79
C VAL A 355 9.64 -15.73 34.74
N VAL A 356 8.54 -15.13 35.21
CA VAL A 356 7.61 -15.75 36.15
C VAL A 356 6.33 -16.13 35.41
N GLY A 357 6.16 -17.42 35.10
CA GLY A 357 5.01 -17.90 34.33
C GLY A 357 3.66 -17.65 35.02
N ARG A 358 3.62 -17.70 36.35
CA ARG A 358 2.39 -17.44 37.14
C ARG A 358 1.84 -16.03 36.90
N ASN A 359 2.72 -15.07 36.67
CA ASN A 359 2.38 -13.64 36.61
C ASN A 359 1.96 -13.18 35.20
N ILE A 360 1.77 -14.12 34.26
CA ILE A 360 1.31 -13.85 32.90
C ILE A 360 -0.13 -14.35 32.74
N PRO A 361 -1.15 -13.58 33.14
CA PRO A 361 -2.55 -13.91 32.86
C PRO A 361 -2.89 -13.61 31.39
N VAL A 362 -2.77 -14.64 30.54
CA VAL A 362 -2.94 -14.53 29.07
C VAL A 362 -4.34 -14.05 28.68
N THR A 363 -5.37 -14.32 29.49
CA THR A 363 -6.75 -13.91 29.23
C THR A 363 -7.05 -12.44 29.52
N LEU A 364 -6.19 -11.75 30.29
CA LEU A 364 -6.43 -10.38 30.76
C LEU A 364 -5.48 -9.35 30.15
N ILE A 365 -4.39 -9.81 29.54
CA ILE A 365 -3.33 -8.94 29.02
C ILE A 365 -3.37 -8.91 27.50
N ASP A 366 -3.12 -7.74 26.94
CA ASP A 366 -2.81 -7.60 25.52
C ASP A 366 -1.44 -8.24 25.23
N MET A 367 -1.47 -9.35 24.52
CA MET A 367 -0.30 -10.13 24.17
C MET A 367 0.69 -9.35 23.30
N ASP A 368 0.22 -8.42 22.44
CA ASP A 368 1.13 -7.62 21.62
C ASP A 368 1.88 -6.59 22.50
N LYS A 369 1.23 -6.01 23.51
CA LYS A 369 1.93 -5.19 24.51
C LYS A 369 2.91 -6.00 25.36
N ALA A 370 2.59 -7.25 25.69
CA ALA A 370 3.50 -8.13 26.43
C ALA A 370 4.77 -8.43 25.62
N LEU A 371 4.64 -8.62 24.31
CA LEU A 371 5.76 -8.75 23.39
C LEU A 371 6.61 -7.47 23.36
N LEU A 372 5.99 -6.28 23.28
CA LEU A 372 6.69 -5.00 23.30
C LEU A 372 7.47 -4.80 24.60
N TYR A 373 6.87 -5.13 25.75
CA TYR A 373 7.55 -5.08 27.05
C TYR A 373 8.76 -6.03 27.12
N PHE A 374 8.59 -7.26 26.63
CA PHE A 374 9.70 -8.21 26.55
C PHE A 374 10.86 -7.66 25.70
N ILE A 375 10.56 -7.09 24.51
CA ILE A 375 11.58 -6.50 23.63
C ILE A 375 12.27 -5.33 24.32
N HIS A 376 11.50 -4.44 24.97
CA HIS A 376 12.01 -3.26 25.66
C HIS A 376 13.04 -3.63 26.75
N VAL A 377 12.70 -4.61 27.60
CA VAL A 377 13.58 -5.06 28.68
C VAL A 377 14.77 -5.84 28.12
N MET A 378 14.55 -6.73 27.15
CA MET A 378 15.61 -7.63 26.70
C MET A 378 16.59 -6.97 25.72
N ASP A 379 16.25 -5.88 25.02
CA ASP A 379 17.08 -5.24 23.98
C ASP A 379 18.49 -4.89 24.47
N HIS A 380 18.61 -4.29 25.66
CA HIS A 380 19.89 -3.88 26.23
C HIS A 380 20.66 -5.05 26.87
N ILE A 381 19.94 -6.06 27.37
CA ILE A 381 20.51 -7.21 28.09
C ILE A 381 21.08 -8.22 27.11
N ALA A 382 20.36 -8.49 26.04
CA ALA A 382 20.75 -9.44 25.00
C ALA A 382 22.00 -9.01 24.20
N VAL A 383 22.52 -7.79 24.40
CA VAL A 383 23.80 -7.35 23.85
C VAL A 383 24.97 -8.12 24.48
N LYS A 384 24.86 -8.51 25.75
CA LYS A 384 25.87 -9.28 26.49
C LYS A 384 25.42 -10.72 26.69
N GLU A 385 26.34 -11.58 27.11
CA GLU A 385 26.02 -12.95 27.49
C GLU A 385 25.08 -12.98 28.70
N TYR A 386 23.97 -13.71 28.59
CA TYR A 386 22.95 -13.75 29.62
C TYR A 386 22.37 -15.15 29.78
N VAL A 387 21.71 -15.35 30.92
CA VAL A 387 21.03 -16.58 31.31
C VAL A 387 19.57 -16.26 31.59
N LEU A 388 18.67 -17.14 31.19
CA LEU A 388 17.23 -17.00 31.44
C LEU A 388 16.78 -18.04 32.46
N VAL A 389 16.07 -17.62 33.49
CA VAL A 389 15.44 -18.49 34.50
C VAL A 389 13.94 -18.35 34.35
N TYR A 390 13.26 -19.43 34.00
CA TYR A 390 11.81 -19.47 33.87
C TYR A 390 11.21 -20.26 35.03
N PHE A 391 10.43 -19.58 35.87
CA PHE A 391 9.67 -20.21 36.94
C PHE A 391 8.31 -20.67 36.42
N HIS A 392 8.16 -22.00 36.29
CA HIS A 392 6.89 -22.64 35.92
C HIS A 392 6.03 -23.00 37.15
N THR A 393 6.44 -22.55 38.33
CA THR A 393 5.77 -22.82 39.60
C THR A 393 4.32 -22.31 39.58
N LEU A 394 3.35 -23.20 39.85
CA LEU A 394 1.92 -22.90 39.97
C LEU A 394 1.28 -22.26 38.70
N THR A 395 1.81 -22.52 37.51
CA THR A 395 1.16 -22.09 36.26
C THR A 395 -0.09 -22.93 35.96
N SER A 396 -1.16 -22.28 35.51
CA SER A 396 -2.44 -22.92 35.15
C SER A 396 -2.74 -22.83 33.64
N GLU A 397 -3.88 -23.37 33.20
CA GLU A 397 -4.26 -23.33 31.78
C GLU A 397 -4.42 -21.90 31.24
N TYR A 398 -4.76 -20.93 32.09
CA TYR A 398 -4.90 -19.51 31.75
C TYR A 398 -3.56 -18.77 31.56
N ASN A 399 -2.44 -19.45 31.81
CA ASN A 399 -1.09 -18.90 31.70
C ASN A 399 -0.36 -19.45 30.47
N HIS A 400 -1.01 -20.31 29.69
CA HIS A 400 -0.42 -20.87 28.48
C HIS A 400 -0.46 -19.85 27.35
N LEU A 401 0.72 -19.56 26.81
CA LEU A 401 0.89 -18.73 25.64
C LEU A 401 0.36 -19.46 24.41
N ASP A 402 -0.36 -18.76 23.54
CA ASP A 402 -0.83 -19.31 22.27
C ASP A 402 0.35 -19.58 21.32
N SER A 403 0.19 -20.61 20.49
CA SER A 403 1.09 -21.01 19.42
C SER A 403 1.43 -19.84 18.46
N ASP A 404 0.46 -18.98 18.16
CA ASP A 404 0.66 -17.82 17.30
C ASP A 404 1.53 -16.75 17.96
N PHE A 405 1.29 -16.46 19.24
CA PHE A 405 2.13 -15.52 20.00
C PHE A 405 3.57 -16.01 20.08
N LEU A 406 3.73 -17.31 20.30
CA LEU A 406 5.04 -17.92 20.41
C LEU A 406 5.82 -17.91 19.10
N LYS A 407 5.13 -18.12 17.97
CA LYS A 407 5.72 -17.96 16.64
C LYS A 407 6.17 -16.52 16.40
N LYS A 408 5.34 -15.53 16.76
CA LYS A 408 5.72 -14.10 16.70
C LYS A 408 6.94 -13.80 17.57
N LEU A 409 6.98 -14.31 18.81
CA LEU A 409 8.11 -14.15 19.71
C LEU A 409 9.37 -14.74 19.08
N TYR A 410 9.29 -15.95 18.51
CA TYR A 410 10.41 -16.58 17.83
C TYR A 410 10.93 -15.74 16.65
N ASP A 411 10.05 -15.30 15.75
CA ASP A 411 10.43 -14.51 14.57
C ASP A 411 11.15 -13.19 14.93
N VAL A 412 10.88 -12.67 16.14
CA VAL A 412 11.51 -11.48 16.72
C VAL A 412 12.80 -11.82 17.48
N VAL A 413 12.85 -12.96 18.16
CA VAL A 413 13.92 -13.34 19.10
C VAL A 413 15.09 -14.09 18.42
N ASP A 414 14.84 -14.83 17.34
CA ASP A 414 15.71 -15.94 16.90
C ASP A 414 17.16 -15.55 16.56
N VAL A 415 17.44 -14.41 15.93
CA VAL A 415 18.83 -14.11 15.51
C VAL A 415 19.62 -13.34 16.57
N LYS A 416 19.04 -12.29 17.15
CA LYS A 416 19.77 -11.37 18.04
C LYS A 416 19.96 -11.92 19.45
N TYR A 417 18.91 -12.50 20.02
CA TYR A 417 18.87 -12.93 21.43
C TYR A 417 19.53 -14.30 21.62
N LYS A 418 19.35 -15.21 20.66
CA LYS A 418 19.92 -16.57 20.68
C LYS A 418 21.45 -16.60 20.72
N ARG A 419 22.11 -15.63 20.08
CA ARG A 419 23.58 -15.57 19.98
C ARG A 419 24.25 -15.51 21.35
N ASN A 420 23.70 -14.70 22.25
CA ASN A 420 24.29 -14.41 23.54
C ASN A 420 23.62 -15.15 24.72
N LEU A 421 22.47 -15.79 24.47
CA LEU A 421 21.83 -16.69 25.43
C LEU A 421 22.71 -17.92 25.69
N LYS A 422 23.14 -18.13 26.94
CA LYS A 422 23.99 -19.28 27.31
C LYS A 422 23.20 -20.47 27.84
N ALA A 423 22.23 -20.21 28.71
CA ALA A 423 21.43 -21.24 29.36
C ALA A 423 20.01 -20.72 29.61
N VAL A 424 19.05 -21.64 29.55
CA VAL A 424 17.66 -21.42 29.99
C VAL A 424 17.33 -22.45 31.07
N TYR A 425 17.19 -22.01 32.31
CA TYR A 425 16.81 -22.86 33.43
C TYR A 425 15.28 -22.86 33.59
N PHE A 426 14.64 -23.99 33.33
CA PHE A 426 13.22 -24.21 33.58
C PHE A 426 13.04 -24.80 34.96
N VAL A 427 12.57 -24.00 35.91
CA VAL A 427 12.39 -24.37 37.30
C VAL A 427 10.98 -24.90 37.55
N HIS A 428 10.89 -26.04 38.25
CA HIS A 428 9.66 -26.80 38.52
C HIS A 428 8.87 -27.20 37.26
N PRO A 429 9.51 -27.84 36.27
CA PRO A 429 8.84 -28.26 35.05
C PRO A 429 7.81 -29.38 35.33
N THR A 430 6.55 -29.14 34.97
CA THR A 430 5.50 -30.19 35.01
C THR A 430 5.68 -31.19 33.87
N PHE A 431 5.09 -32.40 33.99
CA PHE A 431 5.12 -33.40 32.89
C PHE A 431 4.58 -32.82 31.57
N ARG A 432 3.50 -32.04 31.63
CA ARG A 432 2.96 -31.30 30.46
C ARG A 432 3.94 -30.25 29.93
N SER A 433 4.65 -29.54 30.81
CA SER A 433 5.68 -28.57 30.42
C SER A 433 6.86 -29.25 29.73
N LYS A 434 7.38 -30.36 30.25
CA LYS A 434 8.45 -31.15 29.60
C LYS A 434 8.05 -31.60 28.19
N VAL A 435 6.79 -32.04 28.01
CA VAL A 435 6.24 -32.43 26.70
C VAL A 435 6.02 -31.21 25.78
N SER A 436 5.53 -30.08 26.30
CA SER A 436 5.34 -28.85 25.53
C SER A 436 6.68 -28.25 25.06
N THR A 437 7.69 -28.23 25.93
CA THR A 437 9.07 -27.83 25.61
C THR A 437 9.68 -28.78 24.58
N TRP A 438 9.35 -30.08 24.62
CA TRP A 438 9.77 -31.05 23.62
C TRP A 438 9.15 -30.79 22.23
N PHE A 439 7.85 -30.51 22.13
CA PHE A 439 7.22 -30.12 20.86
C PHE A 439 7.80 -28.82 20.30
N PHE A 440 8.10 -27.85 21.17
CA PHE A 440 8.75 -26.59 20.82
C PHE A 440 10.14 -26.73 20.24
N THR A 441 10.92 -27.67 20.79
CA THR A 441 12.33 -27.87 20.44
C THR A 441 12.53 -28.86 19.31
N THR A 442 11.50 -29.65 18.95
CA THR A 442 11.61 -30.73 17.96
C THR A 442 11.25 -30.25 16.54
N PHE A 443 10.41 -29.22 16.40
CA PHE A 443 10.01 -28.67 15.09
C PHE A 443 10.64 -27.30 14.77
N SER A 444 11.43 -26.75 15.69
CA SER A 444 12.10 -25.46 15.54
C SER A 444 13.62 -25.64 15.59
N VAL A 445 14.29 -25.20 14.51
CA VAL A 445 15.72 -25.25 14.14
C VAL A 445 16.74 -25.56 15.25
N SER A 446 17.70 -26.45 14.95
CA SER A 446 18.79 -26.94 15.81
C SER A 446 19.50 -25.87 16.67
N GLY A 447 19.73 -26.18 17.96
CA GLY A 447 20.69 -25.48 18.85
C GLY A 447 20.15 -24.80 20.12
N LEU A 448 18.84 -24.55 20.25
CA LEU A 448 18.27 -24.01 21.52
C LEU A 448 18.02 -25.13 22.54
N LYS A 449 17.67 -26.34 22.07
CA LYS A 449 17.41 -27.51 22.90
C LYS A 449 18.57 -27.84 23.84
N ASP A 450 19.80 -27.70 23.35
CA ASP A 450 21.02 -28.02 24.11
C ASP A 450 21.30 -27.01 25.24
N LYS A 451 20.64 -25.85 25.22
CA LYS A 451 20.77 -24.79 26.24
C LYS A 451 19.67 -24.85 27.31
N ILE A 452 18.67 -25.70 27.14
CA ILE A 452 17.53 -25.80 28.07
C ILE A 452 17.89 -26.81 29.16
N HIS A 453 17.91 -26.34 30.41
CA HIS A 453 18.16 -27.13 31.59
C HIS A 453 16.88 -27.20 32.43
N HIS A 454 16.36 -28.41 32.60
CA HIS A 454 15.22 -28.65 33.48
C HIS A 454 15.72 -28.81 34.92
N VAL A 455 15.18 -27.99 35.81
CA VAL A 455 15.58 -27.91 37.21
C VAL A 455 14.37 -28.25 38.07
N ASP A 456 14.40 -29.42 38.69
CA ASP A 456 13.29 -29.91 39.51
C ASP A 456 13.35 -29.34 40.94
N SER A 457 14.50 -28.80 41.37
CA SER A 457 14.76 -28.25 42.72
C SER A 457 15.60 -26.97 42.68
N LEU A 458 15.31 -26.01 43.56
CA LEU A 458 16.11 -24.76 43.65
C LEU A 458 17.58 -24.99 43.97
N HIS A 459 17.95 -26.06 44.69
CA HIS A 459 19.36 -26.36 44.99
C HIS A 459 20.18 -26.68 43.74
N GLN A 460 19.55 -27.29 42.73
CA GLN A 460 20.21 -27.51 41.44
C GLN A 460 20.45 -26.18 40.71
N LEU A 461 19.54 -25.21 40.85
CA LEU A 461 19.76 -23.86 40.32
C LEU A 461 20.93 -23.16 41.04
N PHE A 462 21.03 -23.34 42.36
CA PHE A 462 22.10 -22.73 43.17
C PHE A 462 23.51 -23.19 42.78
N SER A 463 23.65 -24.35 42.16
CA SER A 463 24.93 -24.79 41.60
C SER A 463 25.44 -23.89 40.47
N ALA A 464 24.52 -23.21 39.76
CA ALA A 464 24.84 -22.32 38.65
C ALA A 464 24.75 -20.84 39.04
N ILE A 465 23.85 -20.47 39.96
CA ILE A 465 23.60 -19.09 40.33
C ILE A 465 23.43 -18.96 41.84
N SER A 466 24.29 -18.16 42.48
CA SER A 466 24.20 -17.90 43.91
C SER A 466 22.80 -17.40 44.34
N PRO A 467 22.25 -17.86 45.48
CA PRO A 467 20.92 -17.46 45.95
C PRO A 467 20.77 -15.94 46.14
N GLU A 468 21.83 -15.25 46.54
CA GLU A 468 21.85 -13.80 46.74
C GLU A 468 21.72 -12.99 45.44
N GLN A 469 21.98 -13.63 44.30
CA GLN A 469 21.95 -12.99 42.98
C GLN A 469 20.60 -13.12 42.28
N ILE A 470 19.65 -13.87 42.85
CA ILE A 470 18.30 -14.03 42.31
C ILE A 470 17.27 -13.57 43.33
N ASP A 471 16.41 -12.63 42.92
CA ASP A 471 15.21 -12.30 43.67
C ASP A 471 14.12 -13.36 43.41
N PHE A 472 13.84 -14.20 44.40
CA PHE A 472 12.86 -15.28 44.29
C PHE A 472 11.47 -14.80 44.71
N PRO A 473 10.44 -15.00 43.88
CA PRO A 473 9.08 -14.75 44.32
C PRO A 473 8.72 -15.66 45.52
N PRO A 474 8.07 -15.15 46.59
CA PRO A 474 7.84 -15.92 47.82
C PRO A 474 7.14 -17.26 47.60
N PHE A 475 6.17 -17.30 46.68
CA PHE A 475 5.43 -18.52 46.35
C PHE A 475 6.29 -19.62 45.69
N VAL A 476 7.43 -19.26 45.09
CA VAL A 476 8.36 -20.23 44.50
C VAL A 476 9.14 -20.94 45.61
N LEU A 477 9.59 -20.19 46.62
CA LEU A 477 10.27 -20.73 47.80
C LEU A 477 9.33 -21.62 48.62
N GLU A 478 8.10 -21.18 48.83
CA GLU A 478 7.07 -21.98 49.53
C GLU A 478 6.76 -23.30 48.81
N TYR A 479 6.69 -23.26 47.48
CA TYR A 479 6.45 -24.46 46.68
C TYR A 479 7.64 -25.43 46.72
N ASP A 480 8.87 -24.94 46.55
CA ASP A 480 10.07 -25.78 46.63
C ASP A 480 10.25 -26.37 48.04
N ALA A 481 9.97 -25.60 49.10
CA ALA A 481 9.99 -26.10 50.47
C ALA A 481 8.93 -27.19 50.73
N ARG A 482 7.78 -27.11 50.06
CA ARG A 482 6.71 -28.13 50.18
C ARG A 482 7.05 -29.41 49.43
N GLU A 483 7.53 -29.30 48.19
CA GLU A 483 7.75 -30.45 47.31
C GLU A 483 9.13 -31.09 47.52
N ASN A 484 10.17 -30.27 47.67
CA ASN A 484 11.57 -30.70 47.77
C ASN A 484 12.17 -30.58 49.18
N GLY A 485 11.52 -29.86 50.09
CA GLY A 485 11.91 -29.72 51.51
C GLY A 485 12.30 -31.02 52.23
N PRO A 486 11.54 -32.13 52.06
CA PRO A 486 11.88 -33.42 52.69
C PRO A 486 13.19 -34.04 52.19
N TYR A 487 13.66 -33.67 51.01
CA TYR A 487 14.91 -34.18 50.43
C TYR A 487 16.13 -33.38 50.89
N TYR A 488 15.97 -32.10 51.25
CA TYR A 488 17.06 -31.27 51.77
C TYR A 488 17.50 -31.66 53.18
N THR A 489 16.58 -32.22 53.99
CA THR A 489 16.89 -32.73 55.33
C THR A 489 17.52 -34.12 55.34
N SER A 490 17.66 -34.77 54.17
CA SER A 490 18.24 -36.12 54.04
C SER A 490 19.74 -36.16 53.73
N TYR A 491 20.36 -35.01 53.41
CA TYR A 491 21.81 -34.86 53.35
C TYR A 491 22.32 -34.21 54.64
N PRO A 492 23.34 -34.79 55.33
CA PRO A 492 23.91 -34.15 56.50
C PRO A 492 24.54 -32.81 56.10
N PRO A 493 24.56 -31.81 56.99
CA PRO A 493 25.28 -30.57 56.72
C PRO A 493 26.76 -30.91 56.56
N SER A 494 27.32 -30.63 55.38
CA SER A 494 28.77 -30.53 55.24
C SER A 494 29.25 -29.36 56.11
N PRO A 495 30.22 -29.56 57.01
CA PRO A 495 30.79 -28.48 57.80
C PRO A 495 31.64 -27.61 56.88
N ASP A 496 31.58 -26.30 57.14
CA ASP A 496 32.48 -25.27 56.63
C ASP A 496 32.43 -24.97 55.12
N LEU A 497 31.81 -23.82 54.76
CA LEU A 497 32.45 -22.68 54.07
C LEU A 497 31.46 -21.54 53.84
#